data_AF-A0A378SUH1-F1
#
_entry.id   AF-A0A378SUH1-F1
#
_cell.length_a   1.000
_cell.length_b   1.000
_cell.length_c   1.000
_cell.angle_alpha   90.00
_cell.angle_beta   90.00
_cell.angle_gamma   90.00
#
_symmetry.space_group_name_H-M   'P 1'
#
loop_
_entity.id
_entity.type
_entity.pdbx_description
1 polymer ?
#
loop_
_entity_poly.entity_id
_entity_poly.type
_entity_poly.pdbx_seq_one_letter_code
_entity_poly.pdbx_strand_id
1 'polypeptide(L)' 'MNDAMATMVEANDPGLSSMQHALPIQILMPADITNAVAFLVSDEAKFITGITRPLNAGFPVR' A
#
# COMPACT_ATOMS: atom_id res chain seq x y z
N MET A 1 -2.21 -17.18 -5.21
CA MET A 1 -3.29 -16.41 -4.58
C MET A 1 -3.68 -17.13 -3.31
N ASN A 2 -4.03 -16.40 -2.24
CA ASN A 2 -4.59 -17.01 -1.04
C ASN A 2 -6.07 -17.38 -1.29
N ASP A 3 -6.63 -18.24 -0.43
CA ASP A 3 -7.99 -18.77 -0.60
C ASP A 3 -9.05 -17.66 -0.65
N ALA A 4 -8.86 -16.58 0.12
CA ALA A 4 -9.76 -15.43 0.12
C ALA A 4 -9.89 -14.76 -1.27
N MET A 5 -8.76 -14.56 -1.97
CA MET A 5 -8.78 -14.00 -3.32
C MET A 5 -9.42 -14.97 -4.34
N ALA A 6 -9.24 -16.28 -4.16
CA ALA A 6 -9.87 -17.27 -5.03
C ALA A 6 -11.40 -17.20 -4.94
N THR A 7 -11.95 -17.17 -3.71
CA THR A 7 -13.41 -17.04 -3.48
C THR A 7 -13.99 -15.78 -4.11
N MET A 8 -13.31 -14.63 -3.99
CA MET A 8 -13.77 -13.38 -4.59
C MET A 8 -13.81 -13.43 -6.13
N VAL A 9 -12.83 -14.11 -6.74
CA VAL A 9 -12.78 -14.30 -8.20
C VAL A 9 -13.92 -15.21 -8.66
N GLU A 10 -14.17 -16.33 -7.96
CA GLU A 10 -15.28 -17.24 -8.27
C GLU A 10 -16.65 -16.54 -8.14
N ALA A 11 -16.80 -15.66 -7.16
CA ALA A 11 -18.01 -14.87 -6.95
C ALA A 11 -18.17 -13.70 -7.95
N ASN A 12 -17.16 -13.43 -8.80
CA ASN A 12 -17.08 -12.24 -9.66
C ASN A 12 -17.36 -10.95 -8.87
N ASP A 13 -16.74 -10.83 -7.69
CA ASP A 13 -17.01 -9.75 -6.74
C ASP A 13 -16.61 -8.38 -7.34
N PRO A 14 -17.52 -7.39 -7.41
CA PRO A 14 -17.20 -6.07 -7.93
C PRO A 14 -16.08 -5.36 -7.16
N GLY A 15 -15.84 -5.74 -5.90
CA GLY A 15 -14.73 -5.27 -5.07
C GLY A 15 -13.35 -5.54 -5.68
N LEU A 16 -13.19 -6.58 -6.52
CA LEU A 16 -11.94 -6.85 -7.23
C LEU A 16 -11.52 -5.69 -8.14
N SER A 17 -12.49 -5.02 -8.77
CA SER A 17 -12.22 -3.88 -9.65
C SER A 17 -11.74 -2.64 -8.89
N SER A 18 -12.15 -2.50 -7.61
CA SER A 18 -11.70 -1.43 -6.71
C SER A 18 -10.34 -1.70 -6.04
N MET A 19 -9.79 -2.92 -6.15
CA MET A 19 -8.48 -3.27 -5.59
C MET A 19 -7.31 -2.74 -6.45
N GLN A 20 -7.23 -1.43 -6.60
CA GLN A 20 -6.20 -0.77 -7.40
C GLN A 20 -5.62 0.44 -6.65
N HIS A 21 -4.33 0.70 -6.84
CA HIS A 21 -3.70 1.91 -6.34
C HIS A 21 -4.29 3.15 -6.98
N ALA A 22 -4.36 4.27 -6.26
CA ALA A 22 -4.71 5.57 -6.87
C ALA A 22 -3.59 6.08 -7.78
N LEU A 23 -2.33 5.84 -7.40
CA LEU A 23 -1.18 6.10 -8.26
C LEU A 23 -1.12 5.11 -9.43
N PRO A 24 -0.60 5.51 -10.61
CA PRO A 24 -0.52 4.67 -11.80
C PRO A 24 0.64 3.67 -11.71
N ILE A 25 0.68 2.87 -10.63
CA ILE A 25 1.67 1.82 -10.42
C ILE A 25 1.00 0.51 -10.05
N GLN A 26 1.51 -0.60 -10.57
CA GLN A 26 0.94 -1.92 -10.33
C GLN A 26 1.26 -2.44 -8.93
N ILE A 27 2.49 -2.22 -8.47
CA ILE A 27 3.01 -2.76 -7.22
C ILE A 27 4.08 -1.82 -6.67
N LEU A 28 4.17 -1.72 -5.34
CA LEU A 28 5.30 -1.12 -4.68
C LEU A 28 6.46 -2.13 -4.65
N MET A 29 7.64 -1.66 -4.97
CA MET A 29 8.85 -2.47 -4.86
C MET A 29 9.33 -2.48 -3.40
N PRO A 30 10.05 -3.53 -2.96
CA PRO A 30 10.66 -3.54 -1.62
C PRO A 30 11.50 -2.29 -1.34
N ALA A 31 12.19 -1.77 -2.35
CA ALA A 31 12.98 -0.54 -2.28
C ALA A 31 12.16 0.70 -1.88
N ASP A 32 10.89 0.79 -2.31
CA ASP A 32 10.01 1.92 -1.97
C ASP A 32 9.71 1.95 -0.47
N ILE A 33 9.54 0.75 0.13
CA ILE A 33 9.32 0.60 1.57
C ILE A 33 10.59 0.88 2.35
N THR A 34 11.73 0.30 1.94
CA THR A 34 12.99 0.49 2.66
C THR A 34 13.49 1.92 2.60
N ASN A 35 13.29 2.62 1.49
CA ASN A 35 13.66 4.04 1.37
C ASN A 35 12.81 4.93 2.29
N ALA A 36 11.51 4.64 2.42
CA ALA A 36 10.66 5.36 3.37
C ALA A 36 11.05 5.09 4.82
N VAL A 37 11.40 3.84 5.15
CA VAL A 37 11.94 3.49 6.49
C VAL A 37 13.26 4.22 6.74
N ALA A 38 14.17 4.22 5.77
CA ALA A 38 15.46 4.93 5.87
C ALA A 38 15.27 6.42 6.16
N PHE A 39 14.29 7.08 5.53
CA PHE A 39 13.91 8.45 5.87
C PHE A 39 13.34 8.59 7.28
N LEU A 40 12.44 7.68 7.71
CA LEU A 40 11.81 7.78 9.04
C LEU A 40 12.79 7.59 10.19
N VAL A 41 13.90 6.88 9.98
CA VAL A 41 14.93 6.64 11.02
C VAL A 41 16.11 7.61 10.93
N SER A 42 16.07 8.59 10.03
CA SER A 42 17.14 9.57 9.85
C SER A 42 16.90 10.87 10.63
N ASP A 43 17.93 11.73 10.68
CA ASP A 43 17.87 13.03 11.37
C ASP A 43 16.84 13.99 10.75
N GLU A 44 16.54 13.83 9.46
CA GLU A 44 15.53 14.61 8.74
C GLU A 44 14.11 14.40 9.28
N ALA A 45 13.83 13.24 9.87
CA ALA A 45 12.52 12.89 10.42
C ALA A 45 12.38 13.11 11.93
N LYS A 46 13.33 13.79 12.60
CA LYS A 46 13.41 13.91 14.07
C LYS A 46 12.18 14.49 14.79
N PHE A 47 11.29 15.16 14.07
CA PHE A 47 10.05 15.73 14.62
C PHE A 47 8.78 14.97 14.19
N ILE A 48 8.91 13.87 13.46
CA ILE A 48 7.80 13.03 13.03
C ILE A 48 7.62 11.92 14.07
N THR A 49 6.50 11.91 14.79
CA THR A 49 6.22 10.91 15.83
C THR A 49 4.72 10.72 16.03
N GLY A 50 4.32 9.57 16.60
CA GLY A 50 2.95 9.31 17.06
C GLY A 50 1.89 9.15 15.97
N ILE A 51 2.29 8.94 14.70
CA ILE A 51 1.37 8.82 13.57
C ILE A 51 1.58 7.52 12.80
N THR A 52 0.50 7.05 12.18
CA THR A 52 0.58 6.07 11.09
C THR A 52 0.62 6.83 9.77
N ARG A 53 1.74 6.73 9.04
CA ARG A 53 1.90 7.34 7.71
C ARG A 53 1.62 6.30 6.62
N PRO A 54 0.51 6.39 5.85
CA PRO A 54 0.22 5.42 4.80
C PRO A 54 1.28 5.42 3.70
N LEU A 55 1.78 4.22 3.36
CA LEU A 55 2.67 3.97 2.23
C LEU A 55 2.12 2.79 1.42
N ASN A 56 1.09 3.06 0.63
CA ASN A 56 0.30 2.05 -0.05
C ASN A 56 -0.21 2.52 -1.43
N ALA A 57 0.49 3.50 -2.02
CA ALA A 57 0.15 4.07 -3.33
C ALA A 57 -1.31 4.59 -3.45
N GLY A 58 -1.91 4.99 -2.33
CA GLY A 58 -3.27 5.53 -2.29
C GLY A 58 -4.36 4.48 -2.43
N PHE A 59 -4.11 3.23 -2.03
CA PHE A 59 -5.13 2.17 -2.05
C PHE A 59 -6.47 2.54 -1.38
N PRO A 60 -6.52 3.18 -0.18
CA PRO A 60 -7.79 3.47 0.49
C PRO A 60 -8.48 4.76 0.02
N VAL A 61 -7.88 5.53 -0.89
CA VAL A 61 -8.45 6.80 -1.37
C VAL A 61 -9.18 6.66 -2.71
N ARG A 62 -9.30 5.43 -3.22
CA ARG A 62 -9.93 5.12 -4.50
C ARG A 62 -11.36 4.61 -4.33
#